data_AF-A0A6L9LE99-F1
#
_entry.id   AF-A0A6L9LE99-F1
#
_cell.length_a   1.000
_cell.length_b   1.000
_cell.length_c   1.000
_cell.angle_alpha   90.00
_cell.angle_beta   90.00
_cell.angle_gamma   90.00
#
_symmetry.space_group_name_H-M   'P 1'
#
loop_
_entity.id
_entity.type
_entity.pdbx_description
1 polymer ?
#
loop_
_entity_poly.entity_id
_entity_poly.type
_entity_poly.pdbx_seq_one_letter_code
_entity_poly.pdbx_strand_id
1 'polypeptide(L)'
;MTVKETRGEILDQLNRLLTRNHDAEKGYQEASENVKDTELKSLFMAQSRQRGEFAIELDREIRTLGGEPDTGTSFAADLHRAWINVKSTFSSNDDKATAEECKRGDHEALEDYNSVLQETDLVASTRELLLRQKQSIESAHASMSRLALVV
;
A
#
# COMPACT_ATOMS: atom_id res chain seq x y z
N MET A 1 15.69 0.94 26.29
CA MET A 1 14.82 0.24 25.34
C MET A 1 14.96 -1.24 25.58
N THR A 2 13.85 -1.92 25.86
CA THR A 2 13.80 -3.35 26.17
C THR A 2 13.23 -4.14 24.98
N VAL A 3 13.58 -5.42 24.83
CA VAL A 3 13.13 -6.29 23.71
C VAL A 3 11.60 -6.27 23.50
N LYS A 4 10.83 -6.04 24.58
CA LYS A 4 9.36 -5.99 24.53
C LYS A 4 8.84 -4.67 23.94
N GLU A 5 9.55 -3.56 24.11
CA GLU A 5 9.24 -2.26 23.48
C GLU A 5 9.51 -2.34 21.98
N THR A 6 10.67 -2.86 21.55
CA THR A 6 11.05 -2.99 20.13
C THR A 6 10.06 -3.83 19.33
N ARG A 7 9.56 -4.93 19.91
CA ARG A 7 8.53 -5.76 19.23
C ARG A 7 7.22 -5.01 19.03
N GLY A 8 6.80 -4.21 20.02
CA GLY A 8 5.58 -3.40 19.90
C GLY A 8 5.69 -2.40 18.75
N GLU A 9 6.83 -1.72 18.65
CA GLU A 9 7.11 -0.76 17.57
C GLU A 9 7.11 -1.42 16.19
N ILE A 10 7.72 -2.62 16.05
CA ILE A 10 7.66 -3.39 14.81
C ILE A 10 6.22 -3.76 14.45
N LEU A 11 5.40 -4.17 15.42
CA LEU A 11 3.99 -4.50 15.16
C LEU A 11 3.19 -3.26 14.73
N ASP A 12 3.43 -2.10 15.33
CA ASP A 12 2.80 -0.84 14.95
C ASP A 12 3.21 -0.41 13.52
N GLN A 13 4.48 -0.59 13.19
CA GLN A 13 5.01 -0.34 11.85
C GLN A 13 4.41 -1.29 10.80
N LEU A 14 4.28 -2.58 11.10
CA LEU A 14 3.63 -3.55 10.20
C LEU A 14 2.14 -3.24 10.03
N ASN A 15 1.45 -2.80 11.09
CA ASN A 15 0.07 -2.33 11.01
C ASN A 15 -0.06 -1.08 10.13
N ARG A 16 0.91 -0.16 10.19
CA ARG A 16 0.96 0.97 9.25
C ARG A 16 1.08 0.49 7.80
N LEU A 17 1.95 -0.47 7.51
CA LEU A 17 2.06 -1.06 6.17
C LEU A 17 0.77 -1.77 5.73
N LEU A 18 0.07 -2.44 6.65
CA LEU A 18 -1.23 -3.07 6.40
C LEU A 18 -2.25 -2.02 5.95
N THR A 19 -2.38 -0.92 6.68
CA THR A 19 -3.26 0.20 6.31
C THR A 19 -2.88 0.80 4.96
N ARG A 20 -1.59 1.05 4.70
CA ARG A 20 -1.13 1.55 3.40
C ARG A 20 -1.53 0.65 2.23
N ASN A 21 -1.46 -0.67 2.40
CA ASN A 21 -1.85 -1.58 1.33
C ASN A 21 -3.36 -1.58 1.10
N HIS A 22 -4.19 -1.47 2.13
CA HIS A 22 -5.63 -1.34 1.96
C HIS A 22 -6.04 0.00 1.33
N ASP A 23 -5.34 1.09 1.68
CA ASP A 23 -5.55 2.39 1.02
C ASP A 23 -5.17 2.31 -0.46
N ALA A 24 -4.04 1.69 -0.79
CA ALA A 24 -3.61 1.49 -2.16
C ALA A 24 -4.54 0.56 -2.95
N GLU A 25 -5.05 -0.51 -2.34
CA GLU A 25 -6.06 -1.41 -2.92
C GLU A 25 -7.28 -0.62 -3.40
N LYS A 26 -7.83 0.25 -2.53
CA LYS A 26 -8.97 1.11 -2.88
C LYS A 26 -8.62 2.21 -3.87
N GLY A 27 -7.46 2.84 -3.72
CA GLY A 27 -6.99 3.88 -4.63
C GLY A 27 -6.84 3.36 -6.06
N TYR A 28 -6.25 2.18 -6.23
CA TYR A 28 -6.14 1.52 -7.53
C TYR A 28 -7.49 1.03 -8.07
N GLN A 29 -8.41 0.60 -7.19
CA GLN A 29 -9.77 0.27 -7.62
C GLN A 29 -10.48 1.49 -8.18
N GLU A 30 -10.46 2.62 -7.48
CA GLU A 30 -11.05 3.89 -7.93
C GLU A 30 -10.38 4.37 -9.23
N ALA A 31 -9.06 4.29 -9.34
CA ALA A 31 -8.34 4.62 -10.57
C ALA A 31 -8.85 3.81 -11.77
N SER A 32 -9.14 2.52 -11.57
CA SER A 32 -9.70 1.65 -12.62
C SER A 32 -11.12 2.02 -13.07
N GLU A 33 -11.88 2.70 -12.19
CA GLU A 33 -13.23 3.16 -12.46
C GLU A 33 -13.24 4.52 -13.18
N ASN A 34 -12.17 5.32 -13.02
CA ASN A 34 -12.05 6.67 -13.59
C ASN A 34 -11.34 6.74 -14.95
N VAL A 35 -10.73 5.64 -15.41
CA VAL A 35 -10.12 5.57 -16.75
C VAL A 35 -11.02 4.90 -17.79
N LYS A 36 -10.92 5.36 -19.04
CA LYS A 36 -11.70 4.82 -20.17
C LYS A 36 -10.96 3.72 -20.92
N ASP A 37 -9.64 3.78 -20.95
CA ASP A 37 -8.82 2.80 -21.64
C ASP A 37 -8.89 1.44 -20.94
N THR A 38 -9.13 0.38 -21.72
CA THR A 38 -9.34 -0.97 -21.18
C THR A 38 -8.05 -1.61 -20.67
N GLU A 39 -6.90 -1.27 -21.26
CA GLU A 39 -5.60 -1.74 -20.80
C GLU A 39 -5.23 -1.06 -19.48
N LEU A 40 -5.45 0.25 -19.35
CA LEU A 40 -5.25 0.98 -18.09
C LEU A 40 -6.16 0.47 -16.99
N LYS A 41 -7.44 0.25 -17.29
CA LYS A 41 -8.37 -0.35 -16.34
C LYS A 41 -7.86 -1.70 -15.83
N SER A 42 -7.40 -2.57 -16.74
CA SER A 42 -6.86 -3.88 -16.39
C SER A 42 -5.59 -3.78 -15.54
N LEU A 43 -4.70 -2.83 -15.87
CA LEU A 43 -3.49 -2.55 -15.11
C LEU A 43 -3.81 -2.11 -13.68
N PHE A 44 -4.70 -1.14 -13.50
CA PHE A 44 -5.09 -0.65 -12.17
C PHE A 44 -5.81 -1.71 -11.34
N MET A 45 -6.69 -2.50 -11.95
CA MET A 45 -7.33 -3.63 -11.26
C MET A 45 -6.30 -4.69 -10.81
N ALA A 46 -5.29 -4.98 -11.62
CA ALA A 46 -4.22 -5.90 -11.25
C ALA A 46 -3.41 -5.36 -10.06
N GLN A 47 -3.11 -4.05 -10.04
CA GLN A 47 -2.45 -3.41 -8.90
C GLN A 47 -3.32 -3.45 -7.64
N SER A 48 -4.61 -3.10 -7.74
CA SER A 48 -5.56 -3.17 -6.63
C SER A 48 -5.56 -4.56 -5.97
N ARG A 49 -5.71 -5.61 -6.78
CA ARG A 49 -5.68 -7.00 -6.30
C ARG A 49 -4.36 -7.35 -5.61
N GLN A 50 -3.23 -6.95 -6.19
CA GLN A 50 -1.92 -7.22 -5.59
C GLN A 50 -1.78 -6.57 -4.20
N ARG A 51 -2.29 -5.34 -4.03
CA ARG A 51 -2.27 -4.67 -2.73
C ARG A 51 -3.16 -5.35 -1.69
N GLY A 52 -4.32 -5.86 -2.09
CA GLY A 52 -5.14 -6.71 -1.23
C GLY A 52 -4.43 -8.00 -0.82
N GLU A 53 -3.69 -8.64 -1.74
CA GLU A 53 -2.88 -9.82 -1.43
C GLU A 53 -1.75 -9.50 -0.43
N PHE A 54 -1.07 -8.35 -0.57
CA PHE A 54 -0.05 -7.90 0.37
C PHE A 54 -0.61 -7.60 1.77
N ALA A 55 -1.80 -7.00 1.84
CA ALA A 55 -2.48 -6.76 3.10
C ALA A 55 -2.79 -8.07 3.84
N ILE A 56 -3.25 -9.10 3.12
CA ILE A 56 -3.51 -10.44 3.70
C ILE A 56 -2.21 -11.07 4.22
N GLU A 57 -1.10 -10.93 3.50
CA GLU A 57 0.20 -11.42 3.96
C GLU A 57 0.68 -10.70 5.23
N LEU A 58 0.52 -9.37 5.30
CA LEU A 58 0.89 -8.56 6.46
C LEU A 58 0.01 -8.88 7.69
N ASP A 59 -1.30 -9.03 7.52
CA ASP A 59 -2.20 -9.46 8.61
C ASP A 59 -1.72 -10.80 9.21
N ARG A 60 -1.39 -11.78 8.36
CA ARG A 60 -0.87 -13.07 8.81
C ARG A 60 0.46 -12.96 9.53
N GLU A 61 1.37 -12.10 9.04
CA GLU A 61 2.66 -11.89 9.66
C GLU A 61 2.53 -11.23 11.04
N ILE A 62 1.68 -10.19 11.16
CA ILE A 62 1.37 -9.53 12.44
C ILE A 62 0.85 -10.54 13.46
N ARG A 63 -0.11 -11.40 13.07
CA ARG A 63 -0.62 -12.48 13.93
C ARG A 63 0.47 -13.48 14.32
N THR A 64 1.35 -13.84 13.38
CA THR A 64 2.46 -14.78 13.62
C THR A 64 3.45 -14.23 14.64
N LEU A 65 3.69 -12.92 14.63
CA LEU A 65 4.51 -12.23 15.62
C LEU A 65 3.79 -11.98 16.96
N GLY A 66 2.54 -12.44 17.08
CA GLY A 66 1.72 -12.33 18.28
C GLY A 66 1.07 -10.96 18.48
N GLY A 67 0.99 -10.15 17.41
CA GLY A 67 0.25 -8.89 17.39
C GLY A 67 -1.20 -9.07 16.95
N GLU A 68 -1.97 -8.01 17.12
CA GLU A 68 -3.32 -7.90 16.57
C GLU A 68 -3.29 -6.98 15.35
N PRO A 69 -3.70 -7.47 14.17
CA PRO A 69 -3.90 -6.63 13.00
C PRO A 69 -4.95 -5.56 13.30
N ASP A 70 -4.68 -4.32 12.92
CA ASP A 70 -5.64 -3.23 13.02
C ASP A 70 -6.71 -3.45 11.94
N THR A 71 -7.74 -4.23 12.29
CA THR A 71 -8.91 -4.50 11.46
C THR A 71 -10.18 -3.94 12.09
N GLY A 72 -10.05 -3.11 13.13
CA GLY A 72 -11.15 -2.61 13.96
C GLY A 72 -11.73 -1.28 13.49
N THR A 73 -12.37 -0.56 14.41
CA THR A 73 -12.99 0.75 14.16
C THR A 73 -11.97 1.81 13.71
N SER A 74 -10.73 1.76 14.21
CA SER A 74 -9.67 2.70 13.82
C SER A 74 -9.28 2.52 12.36
N PHE A 75 -8.92 1.30 11.98
CA PHE A 75 -8.69 0.91 10.60
C PHE A 75 -9.86 1.26 9.67
N ALA A 76 -11.10 0.97 10.06
CA ALA A 76 -12.27 1.33 9.25
C ALA A 76 -12.41 2.85 9.08
N ALA A 77 -12.07 3.64 10.11
CA ALA A 77 -12.09 5.10 10.05
C ALA A 77 -10.93 5.67 9.19
N ASP A 78 -9.73 5.10 9.29
CA ASP A 78 -8.59 5.46 8.44
C ASP A 78 -8.87 5.15 6.98
N LEU A 79 -9.38 3.95 6.70
CA LEU A 79 -9.77 3.53 5.37
C LEU A 79 -10.92 4.39 4.80
N HIS A 80 -11.87 4.84 5.65
CA HIS A 80 -12.92 5.76 5.23
C HIS A 80 -12.36 7.13 4.85
N ARG A 81 -11.41 7.67 5.63
CA ARG A 81 -10.74 8.93 5.32
C ARG A 81 -9.88 8.83 4.06
N ALA A 82 -9.10 7.76 3.93
CA ALA A 82 -8.29 7.51 2.74
C ALA A 82 -9.17 7.40 1.49
N TRP A 83 -10.29 6.68 1.57
CA TRP A 83 -11.26 6.60 0.49
C TRP A 83 -11.84 7.95 0.06
N ILE A 84 -12.17 8.82 1.03
CA ILE A 84 -12.64 10.18 0.72
C ILE A 84 -11.53 10.96 0.01
N ASN A 85 -10.29 10.88 0.48
CA ASN A 85 -9.15 11.58 -0.11
C ASN A 85 -8.86 11.12 -1.55
N VAL A 86 -8.91 9.81 -1.77
CA VAL A 86 -8.86 9.16 -3.09
C VAL A 86 -9.93 9.80 -3.98
N LYS A 87 -11.21 9.75 -3.60
CA LYS A 87 -12.30 10.34 -4.39
C LYS A 87 -12.15 11.83 -4.67
N SER A 88 -11.66 12.61 -3.72
CA SER A 88 -11.44 14.04 -3.97
C SER A 88 -10.34 14.29 -4.99
N THR A 89 -9.35 13.41 -5.07
CA THR A 89 -8.22 13.54 -6.01
C THR A 89 -8.61 13.13 -7.42
N PHE A 90 -9.50 12.14 -7.59
CA PHE A 90 -10.00 11.67 -8.89
C PHE A 90 -11.13 12.54 -9.50
N SER A 91 -11.32 13.79 -9.04
CA SER A 91 -12.45 14.64 -9.46
C SER A 91 -12.46 15.06 -10.95
N SER A 92 -11.39 14.80 -11.70
CA SER A 92 -11.35 14.91 -13.16
C SER A 92 -11.06 13.54 -13.78
N ASN A 93 -11.89 13.11 -14.74
CA ASN A 93 -11.65 11.93 -15.61
C ASN A 93 -10.40 12.15 -16.49
N ASP A 94 -9.25 12.29 -15.87
CA ASP A 94 -7.94 12.57 -16.46
C ASP A 94 -7.01 11.42 -16.11
N ASP A 95 -6.67 10.62 -17.13
CA ASP A 95 -5.80 9.45 -17.02
C ASP A 95 -4.41 9.86 -16.47
N LYS A 96 -3.95 11.07 -16.77
CA LYS A 96 -2.66 11.59 -16.27
C LYS A 96 -2.73 11.90 -14.79
N ALA A 97 -3.76 12.63 -14.36
CA ALA A 97 -3.97 12.93 -12.93
C ALA A 97 -4.11 11.64 -12.12
N THR A 98 -4.81 10.65 -12.69
CA THR A 98 -4.97 9.31 -12.12
C THR A 98 -3.62 8.61 -11.94
N ALA A 99 -2.79 8.59 -12.98
CA ALA A 99 -1.46 7.98 -12.92
C ALA A 99 -0.52 8.68 -11.93
N GLU A 100 -0.56 10.01 -11.86
CA GLU A 100 0.22 10.81 -10.92
C GLU A 100 -0.17 10.54 -9.45
N GLU A 101 -1.46 10.36 -9.18
CA GLU A 101 -1.95 10.04 -7.85
C GLU A 101 -1.54 8.63 -7.41
N CYS A 102 -1.70 7.63 -8.29
CA CYS A 102 -1.20 6.28 -8.03
C CYS A 102 0.32 6.27 -7.80
N LYS A 103 1.09 7.03 -8.58
CA LYS A 103 2.53 7.20 -8.40
C LYS A 103 2.85 7.80 -7.03
N ARG A 104 2.15 8.85 -6.61
CA ARG A 104 2.32 9.48 -5.29
C ARG A 104 2.06 8.49 -4.16
N GLY A 105 0.95 7.75 -4.23
CA GLY A 105 0.61 6.72 -3.24
C GLY A 105 1.67 5.61 -3.15
N ASP A 106 2.18 5.15 -4.29
CA ASP A 106 3.25 4.16 -4.33
C ASP A 106 4.56 4.70 -3.74
N HIS A 107 4.89 5.97 -3.99
CA HIS A 107 6.07 6.59 -3.41
C HIS A 107 6.00 6.62 -1.88
N GLU A 108 4.86 7.06 -1.32
CA GLU A 108 4.64 7.05 0.13
C GLU A 108 4.71 5.65 0.74
N ALA A 109 4.15 4.65 0.03
CA ALA A 109 4.27 3.26 0.46
C ALA A 109 5.75 2.83 0.50
N LEU A 110 6.54 3.15 -0.54
CA LEU A 110 7.96 2.80 -0.57
C LEU A 110 8.75 3.45 0.57
N GLU A 111 8.46 4.69 0.95
CA GLU A 111 9.06 5.34 2.11
C GLU A 111 8.75 4.58 3.41
N ASP A 112 7.49 4.20 3.62
CA ASP A 112 7.07 3.43 4.79
C ASP A 112 7.76 2.05 4.82
N TYR A 113 7.80 1.31 3.70
CA TYR A 113 8.52 0.04 3.61
C TYR A 113 10.01 0.19 3.89
N ASN A 114 10.65 1.23 3.36
CA ASN A 114 12.06 1.52 3.62
C ASN A 114 12.32 1.79 5.11
N SER A 115 11.42 2.52 5.77
CA SER A 115 11.52 2.78 7.21
C SER A 115 11.50 1.47 8.00
N VAL A 116 10.53 0.59 7.75
CA VAL A 116 10.44 -0.70 8.49
C VAL A 116 11.64 -1.61 8.19
N LEU A 117 12.15 -1.59 6.96
CA LEU A 117 13.32 -2.38 6.58
C LEU A 117 14.63 -1.91 7.22
N GLN A 118 14.68 -0.70 7.79
CA GLN A 118 15.84 -0.23 8.55
C GLN A 118 15.92 -0.83 9.96
N GLU A 119 14.84 -1.40 10.47
CA GLU A 119 14.83 -2.05 11.80
C GLU A 119 15.79 -3.24 11.82
N THR A 120 16.71 -3.27 12.77
CA THR A 120 17.73 -4.33 12.88
C THR A 120 17.17 -5.63 13.43
N ASP A 121 16.12 -5.54 14.24
CA ASP A 121 15.56 -6.66 14.99
C ASP A 121 14.41 -7.37 14.25
N LEU A 122 14.22 -7.01 12.97
CA LEU A 122 13.22 -7.62 12.11
C LEU A 122 13.58 -9.10 11.83
N VAL A 123 12.63 -10.00 12.07
CA VAL A 123 12.78 -11.42 11.78
C VAL A 123 13.04 -11.61 10.28
N ALA A 124 13.93 -12.55 9.93
CA ALA A 124 14.36 -12.75 8.54
C ALA A 124 13.18 -13.01 7.58
N SER A 125 12.19 -13.80 8.00
CA SER A 125 10.98 -14.06 7.21
C SER A 125 10.16 -12.80 6.94
N THR A 126 9.99 -11.95 7.96
CA THR A 126 9.33 -10.65 7.83
C THR A 126 10.10 -9.76 6.86
N ARG A 127 11.42 -9.70 6.99
CA ARG A 127 12.28 -8.91 6.08
C ARG A 127 12.13 -9.37 4.63
N GLU A 128 12.17 -10.68 4.38
CA GLU A 128 12.00 -11.23 3.04
C GLU A 128 10.62 -10.93 2.46
N LEU A 129 9.56 -11.02 3.27
CA LEU A 129 8.21 -10.63 2.88
C LEU A 129 8.17 -9.16 2.44
N LEU A 130 8.67 -8.25 3.28
CA LEU A 130 8.67 -6.81 3.01
C LEU A 130 9.50 -6.45 1.77
N LEU A 131 10.65 -7.10 1.56
CA LEU A 131 11.47 -6.88 0.37
C LEU A 131 10.76 -7.30 -0.92
N ARG A 132 10.08 -8.45 -0.93
CA ARG A 132 9.32 -8.92 -2.11
C ARG A 132 8.17 -7.97 -2.46
N GLN A 133 7.44 -7.54 -1.44
CA GLN A 133 6.35 -6.57 -1.62
C GLN A 133 6.90 -5.25 -2.14
N LYS A 134 7.90 -4.66 -1.47
CA LYS A 134 8.58 -3.43 -1.88
C LYS A 134 9.03 -3.48 -3.35
N GLN A 135 9.69 -4.54 -3.79
CA GLN A 135 10.15 -4.67 -5.18
C GLN A 135 8.98 -4.64 -6.20
N SER A 136 7.83 -5.22 -5.84
CA SER A 136 6.62 -5.15 -6.66
C SER A 136 6.07 -3.72 -6.72
N ILE A 137 6.08 -3.00 -5.58
CA ILE A 137 5.66 -1.60 -5.49
C ILE A 137 6.59 -0.70 -6.33
N GLU A 138 7.91 -0.92 -6.30
CA GLU A 138 8.86 -0.19 -7.15
C GLU A 138 8.57 -0.37 -8.64
N SER A 139 8.19 -1.59 -9.03
CA SER A 139 7.80 -1.92 -10.40
C SER A 139 6.48 -1.24 -10.82
N ALA A 140 5.51 -1.18 -9.90
CA ALA A 140 4.26 -0.45 -10.08
C ALA A 140 4.51 1.06 -10.23
N HIS A 141 5.27 1.67 -9.30
CA HIS A 141 5.66 3.07 -9.34
C HIS A 141 6.35 3.45 -10.66
N ALA A 142 7.27 2.60 -11.14
CA ALA A 142 7.94 2.82 -12.43
C ALA A 142 6.96 2.74 -13.61
N SER A 143 5.94 1.88 -13.52
CA SER A 143 4.89 1.78 -14.53
C SER A 143 3.98 3.01 -14.52
N MET A 144 3.59 3.50 -13.34
CA MET A 144 2.80 4.74 -13.18
C MET A 144 3.57 5.97 -13.67
N SER A 145 4.86 6.03 -13.36
CA SER A 145 5.76 7.09 -13.86
C SER A 145 5.83 7.12 -15.38
N ARG A 146 5.92 5.95 -16.03
CA ARG A 146 5.89 5.88 -17.50
C ARG A 146 4.53 6.28 -18.05
N LEU A 147 3.46 5.82 -17.42
CA LEU A 147 2.09 6.13 -17.83
C LEU A 147 1.85 7.64 -17.84
N ALA A 148 2.16 8.33 -16.74
CA ALA A 148 1.98 9.78 -16.59
C ALA A 148 2.77 10.65 -17.59
N LEU A 149 3.78 10.08 -18.27
CA LEU A 149 4.52 10.75 -19.34
C LEU A 149 3.90 10.58 -20.73
N VAL A 150 3.08 9.54 -20.93
CA VAL A 150 2.57 9.15 -22.25
C VAL A 150 1.05 9.32 -22.42
N VAL A 151 0.30 9.49 -21.32
CA VAL A 151 -1.13 9.85 -21.36
C VAL A 151 -1.37 11.35 -21.33
#